data_AF-A0A952IDD2-F1
#
_entry.id   AF-A0A952IDD2-F1
#
_cell.length_a   1.000
_cell.length_b   1.000
_cell.length_c   1.000
_cell.angle_alpha   90.00
_cell.angle_beta   90.00
_cell.angle_gamma   90.00
#
_symmetry.space_group_name_H-M   'P 1'
#
loop_
_entity.id
_entity.type
_entity.pdbx_description
1 polymer ?
#
loop_
_entity_poly.entity_id
_entity_poly.type
_entity_poly.pdbx_seq_one_letter_code
_entity_poly.pdbx_strand_id
1 'polypeptide(L)'
;MNKLLKNKFIFSGFALAVGLFLGWLIFSGNDEIHQDHDYSSAIADGTIWTCAMHPQIRKNEPGACPICAMDLIPIDNKDGEMDPMAVNMSPTAMLLADVKTAIIQKGNAIKQIRLNGKVQADERNVSTQTSHIAGRIEKLPVNYTGEYVRKGQVIAFIYSPELVLAQKELFEAHKIMDVQPALYTAARAKLKNWKLTNEQIDKIIESGNPIDNFPILSDLNGVVITKKINLGDHVMGGSPLFEIADFSKVWLMFDVYEMDIPWIKKGADISLTIQSYPGEEFKGKINYIDPVIDPETRVAKARVEMGNKDQKLKPEMFASAIVEAKLNNYPEAVVVPKSAVMWTGKRSVVYVKSKEGNGYNFVLRKVILGPTLGESYIIEEGLVEGEEIAVNGTFSIDAAAQLAGKPSMMNPELSSSSIGAENSISQEAKESLKPIYNAYLSMKDALAQDDFQKARNAGEKLKTNLNKVELNNFDGKSHSIWMNQSKVMKKALEHINHIQNIEEARSAFFQLSNAIVILTDAFKPYPEKLYLQHCPMANSDKGADWLSLNDSIVNPYFGASMLSCGEVQKAF
;
A
#
# COMPACT_ATOMS: atom_id res chain seq x y z
N MET A 1 -35.05 29.19 85.69
CA MET A 1 -34.23 28.91 84.49
C MET A 1 -33.36 30.11 84.06
N ASN A 2 -32.84 30.94 84.99
CA ASN A 2 -32.11 32.18 84.64
C ASN A 2 -30.82 32.42 85.46
N LYS A 3 -30.23 31.36 86.05
CA LYS A 3 -28.92 31.43 86.73
C LYS A 3 -27.82 30.56 86.10
N LEU A 4 -28.16 29.71 85.12
CA LEU A 4 -27.20 28.87 84.39
C LEU A 4 -26.51 29.58 83.21
N LEU A 5 -27.06 30.70 82.72
CA LEU A 5 -26.58 31.43 81.53
C LEU A 5 -25.58 32.57 81.80
N LYS A 6 -25.18 32.82 83.06
CA LYS A 6 -24.23 33.90 83.41
C LYS A 6 -22.78 33.45 83.56
N ASN A 7 -22.49 32.15 83.50
CA ASN A 7 -21.12 31.65 83.61
C ASN A 7 -20.58 31.32 82.23
N LYS A 8 -19.68 32.17 81.71
CA LYS A 8 -19.11 32.04 80.34
C LYS A 8 -18.48 30.67 80.10
N PHE A 9 -17.93 30.03 81.14
CA PHE A 9 -17.34 28.69 81.05
C PHE A 9 -18.37 27.57 80.88
N ILE A 10 -19.53 27.67 81.52
CA ILE A 10 -20.60 26.66 81.42
C ILE A 10 -21.31 26.77 80.07
N PHE A 11 -21.53 27.99 79.59
CA PHE A 11 -22.11 28.22 78.26
C PHE A 11 -21.16 27.77 77.14
N SER A 12 -19.85 28.03 77.28
CA SER A 12 -18.86 27.55 76.31
C SER A 12 -18.72 26.01 76.35
N GLY A 13 -18.84 25.39 77.52
CA GLY A 13 -18.88 23.92 77.63
C GLY A 13 -20.12 23.30 76.99
N PHE A 14 -21.29 23.93 77.15
CA PHE A 14 -22.53 23.48 76.52
C PHE A 14 -22.50 23.66 75.00
N ALA A 15 -21.98 24.80 74.51
CA ALA A 15 -21.81 25.04 73.08
C ALA A 15 -20.80 24.05 72.45
N LEU A 16 -19.74 23.69 73.17
CA LEU A 16 -18.74 22.71 72.70
C LEU A 16 -19.31 21.29 72.70
N ALA A 17 -20.12 20.92 73.68
CA ALA A 17 -20.83 19.63 73.71
C ALA A 17 -21.87 19.52 72.58
N VAL A 18 -22.63 20.58 72.32
CA VAL A 18 -23.58 20.64 71.21
C VAL A 18 -22.86 20.63 69.86
N GLY A 19 -21.72 21.32 69.75
CA GLY A 19 -20.87 21.30 68.57
C GLY A 19 -20.25 19.93 68.29
N LEU A 20 -19.76 19.22 69.31
CA LEU A 20 -19.27 17.85 69.18
C LEU A 20 -20.39 16.87 68.81
N PHE A 21 -21.59 17.05 69.37
CA PHE A 21 -22.73 16.21 69.07
C PHE A 21 -23.25 16.40 67.63
N LEU A 22 -23.33 17.66 67.16
CA LEU A 22 -23.66 17.97 65.77
C LEU A 22 -22.56 17.54 64.79
N GLY A 23 -21.29 17.67 65.17
CA GLY A 23 -20.15 17.16 64.40
C GLY A 23 -20.21 15.63 64.25
N TRP A 24 -20.54 14.91 65.33
CA TRP A 24 -20.75 13.47 65.29
C TRP A 24 -21.95 13.07 64.42
N LEU A 25 -23.05 13.81 64.45
CA LEU A 25 -24.23 13.52 63.62
C LEU A 25 -24.02 13.78 62.12
N ILE A 26 -23.15 14.73 61.76
CA ILE A 26 -22.84 15.06 60.35
C ILE A 26 -21.71 14.16 59.79
N PHE A 27 -20.79 13.67 60.63
CA PHE A 27 -19.67 12.81 60.19
C PHE A 27 -19.83 11.32 60.52
N SER A 28 -20.87 10.86 61.25
CA SER A 28 -21.09 9.43 61.57
C SER A 28 -21.81 8.63 60.47
N GLY A 29 -21.66 9.05 59.22
CA GLY A 29 -22.25 8.38 58.07
C GLY A 29 -21.26 8.17 56.94
N ASN A 30 -20.13 7.52 57.21
CA ASN A 30 -19.38 6.70 56.24
C ASN A 30 -18.27 5.94 56.96
N ASP A 31 -18.62 4.87 57.69
CA ASP A 31 -17.67 3.78 57.82
C ASP A 31 -17.64 3.10 56.45
N GLU A 32 -16.54 3.34 55.72
CA GLU A 32 -16.09 2.40 54.70
C GLU A 32 -16.07 1.03 55.35
N ILE A 33 -17.07 0.23 55.01
CA ILE A 33 -16.95 -1.21 55.07
C ILE A 33 -15.77 -1.51 54.16
N HIS A 34 -14.59 -1.73 54.75
CA HIS A 34 -13.63 -2.66 54.19
C HIS A 34 -14.37 -3.99 54.05
N GLN A 35 -15.08 -4.13 52.93
CA GLN A 35 -15.37 -5.43 52.38
C GLN A 35 -13.99 -5.93 51.97
N ASP A 36 -13.36 -6.68 52.88
CA ASP A 36 -12.70 -7.89 52.44
C ASP A 36 -13.63 -8.51 51.41
N HIS A 37 -13.23 -8.44 50.15
CA HIS A 37 -13.81 -9.23 49.09
C HIS A 37 -13.41 -10.68 49.39
N ASP A 38 -14.03 -11.24 50.42
CA ASP A 38 -14.15 -12.66 50.61
C ASP A 38 -15.13 -13.12 49.52
N TYR A 39 -14.60 -13.30 48.30
CA TYR A 39 -15.28 -14.02 47.24
C TYR A 39 -15.32 -15.51 47.63
N SER A 40 -16.14 -15.81 48.63
CA SER A 40 -16.88 -17.07 48.70
C SER A 40 -18.11 -16.98 47.78
N SER A 41 -17.90 -16.50 46.56
CA SER A 41 -18.73 -16.95 45.44
C SER A 41 -18.26 -18.35 45.14
N ALA A 42 -19.15 -19.33 45.27
CA ALA A 42 -18.92 -20.69 44.82
C ALA A 42 -18.10 -20.66 43.52
N ILE A 43 -16.85 -21.14 43.61
CA ILE A 43 -15.96 -21.28 42.48
C ILE A 43 -16.71 -22.18 41.51
N ALA A 44 -17.28 -21.58 40.47
CA ALA A 44 -17.63 -22.34 39.29
C ALA A 44 -16.29 -22.79 38.71
N ASP A 45 -16.02 -24.10 38.79
CA ASP A 45 -14.92 -24.74 38.09
C ASP A 45 -14.85 -24.20 36.66
N GLY A 46 -13.78 -23.44 36.33
CA GLY A 46 -13.52 -22.93 34.99
C GLY A 46 -13.43 -21.41 34.77
N THR A 47 -13.38 -20.57 35.82
CA THR A 47 -13.20 -19.11 35.63
C THR A 47 -11.73 -18.77 35.34
N ILE A 48 -11.46 -18.18 34.16
CA ILE A 48 -10.11 -17.80 33.70
C ILE A 48 -9.85 -16.33 34.04
N TRP A 49 -8.68 -16.03 34.61
CA TRP A 49 -8.24 -14.72 35.08
C TRP A 49 -7.13 -14.15 34.18
N THR A 50 -7.18 -12.85 33.84
CA THR A 50 -6.19 -12.19 32.95
C THR A 50 -5.75 -10.81 33.44
N CYS A 51 -4.60 -10.33 32.96
CA CYS A 51 -4.05 -9.02 33.31
C CYS A 51 -4.41 -7.97 32.25
N ALA A 52 -4.94 -6.82 32.66
CA ALA A 52 -5.34 -5.74 31.75
C ALA A 52 -4.19 -5.22 30.85
N MET A 53 -2.95 -5.18 31.35
CA MET A 53 -1.78 -4.78 30.56
C MET A 53 -1.11 -5.93 29.80
N HIS A 54 -1.34 -7.18 30.21
CA HIS A 54 -0.74 -8.36 29.58
C HIS A 54 -1.81 -9.44 29.36
N PRO A 55 -2.74 -9.24 28.39
CA PRO A 55 -3.88 -10.15 28.16
C PRO A 55 -3.48 -11.58 27.77
N GLN A 56 -2.20 -11.78 27.43
CA GLN A 56 -1.59 -13.08 27.15
C GLN A 56 -1.48 -13.97 28.40
N ILE A 57 -1.47 -13.37 29.60
CA ILE A 57 -1.42 -14.10 30.87
C ILE A 57 -2.84 -14.54 31.22
N ARG A 58 -3.06 -15.85 31.27
CA ARG A 58 -4.33 -16.49 31.68
C ARG A 58 -4.05 -17.51 32.77
N LYS A 59 -4.70 -17.37 33.92
CA LYS A 59 -4.60 -18.33 35.04
C LYS A 59 -5.99 -18.80 35.45
N ASN A 60 -6.10 -20.02 35.97
CA ASN A 60 -7.36 -20.55 36.48
C ASN A 60 -7.62 -20.15 37.93
N GLU A 61 -6.73 -19.36 38.50
CA GLU A 61 -6.77 -18.88 39.88
C GLU A 61 -6.49 -17.36 39.91
N PRO A 62 -7.11 -16.63 40.86
CA PRO A 62 -6.75 -15.24 41.12
C PRO A 62 -5.30 -15.14 41.58
N GLY A 63 -4.61 -14.05 41.21
CA GLY A 63 -3.23 -13.81 41.61
C GLY A 63 -2.59 -12.65 40.84
N ALA A 64 -1.31 -12.40 41.07
CA ALA A 64 -0.58 -11.34 40.36
C ALA A 64 -0.07 -11.79 38.98
N CYS A 65 -0.07 -10.85 38.04
CA CYS A 65 0.54 -10.99 36.72
C CYS A 65 2.07 -11.18 36.85
N PRO A 66 2.67 -12.22 36.26
CA PRO A 66 4.12 -12.47 36.37
C PRO A 66 4.98 -11.47 35.60
N ILE A 67 4.39 -10.63 34.74
CA ILE A 67 5.12 -9.63 33.96
C ILE A 67 5.12 -8.27 34.66
N CYS A 68 3.95 -7.80 35.11
CA CYS A 68 3.79 -6.45 35.68
C CYS A 68 3.33 -6.42 37.14
N ALA A 69 3.21 -7.58 37.79
CA ALA A 69 2.84 -7.74 39.20
C ALA A 69 1.48 -7.13 39.61
N MET A 70 0.63 -6.72 38.67
CA MET A 70 -0.73 -6.26 38.93
C MET A 70 -1.70 -7.44 39.04
N ASP A 71 -2.77 -7.29 39.81
CA ASP A 71 -3.77 -8.34 40.05
C ASP A 71 -4.48 -8.77 38.75
N LEU A 72 -4.73 -10.07 38.63
CA LEU A 72 -5.48 -10.66 37.54
C LEU A 72 -6.99 -10.45 37.79
N ILE A 73 -7.74 -10.27 36.71
CA ILE A 73 -9.16 -9.92 36.67
C ILE A 73 -9.92 -11.07 35.99
N PRO A 74 -11.10 -11.50 36.48
CA PRO A 74 -11.81 -12.65 35.92
C PRO A 74 -12.46 -12.31 34.58
N ILE A 75 -12.43 -13.25 33.63
CA ILE A 75 -13.11 -13.17 32.33
C ILE A 75 -14.48 -13.85 32.46
N ASP A 76 -15.56 -13.10 32.26
CA ASP A 76 -16.93 -13.64 32.22
C ASP A 76 -17.15 -14.46 30.93
N ASN A 77 -17.21 -15.78 31.04
CA ASN A 77 -17.59 -16.70 29.97
C ASN A 77 -19.11 -16.99 29.97
N LYS A 78 -19.94 -15.94 30.00
CA LYS A 78 -21.41 -16.10 29.92
C LYS A 78 -21.90 -15.83 28.51
N ASP A 79 -21.51 -16.64 27.53
CA ASP A 79 -22.21 -16.75 26.25
C ASP A 79 -22.06 -18.17 25.69
N GLY A 80 -23.16 -18.92 25.66
CA GLY A 80 -23.23 -20.29 25.14
C GLY A 80 -23.34 -20.32 23.61
N GLU A 81 -22.86 -21.42 23.01
CA GLU A 81 -22.86 -21.70 21.56
C GLU A 81 -22.30 -20.56 20.69
N MET A 82 -21.17 -20.00 21.09
CA MET A 82 -20.49 -18.98 20.33
C MET A 82 -19.24 -19.55 19.66
N ASP A 83 -19.01 -19.19 18.40
CA ASP A 83 -17.74 -19.50 17.71
C ASP A 83 -16.57 -18.97 18.58
N PRO A 84 -15.68 -19.85 19.07
CA PRO A 84 -14.59 -19.47 19.96
C PRO A 84 -13.62 -18.46 19.33
N MET A 85 -13.67 -18.27 18.00
CA MET A 85 -12.88 -17.30 17.25
C MET A 85 -13.61 -15.96 16.99
N ALA A 86 -14.92 -15.87 17.26
CA ALA A 86 -15.71 -14.68 16.96
C ALA A 86 -15.72 -13.68 18.11
N VAL A 87 -15.56 -12.39 17.84
CA VAL A 87 -15.70 -11.30 18.82
C VAL A 87 -17.15 -10.82 18.85
N ASN A 88 -17.78 -10.83 20.02
CA ASN A 88 -19.13 -10.27 20.19
C ASN A 88 -19.03 -8.78 20.45
N MET A 89 -19.89 -8.00 19.78
CA MET A 89 -20.14 -6.61 20.13
C MET A 89 -21.63 -6.38 20.36
N SER A 90 -21.94 -5.62 21.42
CA SER A 90 -23.30 -5.13 21.65
C SER A 90 -23.67 -4.05 20.62
N PRO A 91 -24.96 -3.83 20.34
CA PRO A 91 -25.39 -2.74 19.45
C PRO A 91 -24.83 -1.37 19.86
N THR A 92 -24.80 -1.09 21.17
CA THR A 92 -24.25 0.15 21.72
C THR A 92 -22.75 0.24 21.51
N ALA A 93 -22.01 -0.86 21.68
CA ALA A 93 -20.57 -0.89 21.44
C ALA A 93 -20.23 -0.62 19.96
N MET A 94 -21.01 -1.16 19.02
CA MET A 94 -20.84 -0.86 17.59
C MET A 94 -21.05 0.62 17.28
N LEU A 95 -22.09 1.24 17.85
CA LEU A 95 -22.38 2.65 17.64
C LEU A 95 -21.29 3.55 18.23
N LEU A 96 -20.81 3.25 19.44
CA LEU A 96 -19.73 3.99 20.08
C LEU A 96 -18.40 3.85 19.33
N ALA A 97 -18.16 2.69 18.71
CA ALA A 97 -16.96 2.41 17.92
C ALA A 97 -17.09 2.79 16.42
N ASP A 98 -18.20 3.44 16.01
CA ASP A 98 -18.56 3.78 14.62
C ASP A 98 -18.34 2.61 13.64
N VAL A 99 -18.65 1.39 14.07
CA VAL A 99 -18.51 0.20 13.25
C VAL A 99 -19.61 0.18 12.20
N LYS A 100 -19.19 0.16 10.93
CA LYS A 100 -20.10 0.03 9.78
C LYS A 100 -19.78 -1.24 9.03
N THR A 101 -20.80 -1.89 8.53
CA THR A 101 -20.68 -3.12 7.74
C THR A 101 -21.18 -2.91 6.32
N ALA A 102 -20.68 -3.71 5.39
CA ALA A 102 -21.17 -3.77 4.02
C ALA A 102 -21.28 -5.22 3.56
N ILE A 103 -22.30 -5.50 2.74
CA ILE A 103 -22.47 -6.80 2.12
C ILE A 103 -21.57 -6.85 0.88
N ILE A 104 -20.79 -7.91 0.75
CA ILE A 104 -19.94 -8.16 -0.39
C ILE A 104 -20.81 -8.44 -1.62
N GLN A 105 -20.54 -7.67 -2.67
CA GLN A 105 -21.16 -7.84 -3.97
C GLN A 105 -20.07 -8.06 -5.01
N LYS A 106 -20.37 -8.89 -6.01
CA LYS A 106 -19.53 -8.97 -7.19
C LYS A 106 -19.82 -7.79 -8.10
N GLY A 107 -18.77 -7.19 -8.64
CA GLY A 107 -18.90 -6.04 -9.51
C GLY A 107 -17.86 -6.05 -10.61
N ASN A 108 -18.05 -5.15 -11.58
CA ASN A 108 -17.00 -4.88 -12.55
C ASN A 108 -15.87 -4.13 -11.84
N ALA A 109 -14.67 -4.70 -11.87
CA ALA A 109 -13.48 -4.05 -11.37
C ALA A 109 -13.09 -2.87 -12.28
N ILE A 110 -13.39 -1.65 -11.82
CA ILE A 110 -12.99 -0.41 -12.47
C ILE A 110 -11.91 0.23 -11.61
N LYS A 111 -10.70 0.34 -12.16
CA LYS A 111 -9.61 1.08 -11.52
C LYS A 111 -9.71 2.54 -11.91
N GLN A 112 -9.91 3.41 -10.92
CA GLN A 112 -9.86 4.85 -11.13
C GLN A 112 -8.44 5.34 -10.92
N ILE A 113 -7.89 6.00 -11.94
CA ILE A 113 -6.53 6.55 -11.91
C ILE A 113 -6.63 8.06 -12.02
N ARG A 114 -6.16 8.74 -10.99
CA ARG A 114 -6.07 10.20 -10.99
C ARG A 114 -4.75 10.62 -11.63
N LEU A 115 -4.85 11.43 -12.66
CA LEU A 115 -3.72 12.02 -13.35
C LEU A 115 -3.66 13.52 -13.08
N ASN A 116 -2.45 14.03 -12.96
CA ASN A 116 -2.20 15.46 -12.88
C ASN A 116 -1.45 15.89 -14.14
N GLY A 117 -1.71 17.10 -14.59
CA GLY A 117 -1.17 17.58 -15.84
C GLY A 117 -1.32 19.06 -16.01
N LYS A 118 -0.98 19.53 -17.21
CA LYS A 118 -1.14 20.92 -17.59
C LYS A 118 -1.57 21.08 -19.03
N VAL A 119 -2.17 22.23 -19.32
CA VAL A 119 -2.46 22.67 -20.68
C VAL A 119 -1.17 23.14 -21.34
N GLN A 120 -0.92 22.73 -22.57
CA GLN A 120 0.18 23.15 -23.41
C GLN A 120 -0.34 23.60 -24.78
N ALA A 121 0.45 24.46 -25.43
CA ALA A 121 0.22 24.79 -26.83
C ALA A 121 0.38 23.53 -27.69
N ASP A 122 -0.46 23.39 -28.72
CA ASP A 122 -0.23 22.38 -29.73
C ASP A 122 1.03 22.76 -30.53
N GLU A 123 2.11 21.99 -30.40
CA GLU A 123 3.39 22.30 -31.02
C GLU A 123 3.29 22.40 -32.55
N ARG A 124 2.30 21.71 -33.15
CA ARG A 124 2.03 21.75 -34.60
C ARG A 124 1.43 23.08 -35.04
N ASN A 125 0.85 23.83 -34.11
CA ASN A 125 0.26 25.15 -34.33
C ASN A 125 1.15 26.28 -33.82
N VAL A 126 2.38 25.98 -33.39
CA VAL A 126 3.41 26.97 -33.09
C VAL A 126 4.24 27.18 -34.35
N SER A 127 4.39 28.44 -34.76
CA SER A 127 5.13 28.80 -35.95
C SER A 127 6.01 30.02 -35.70
N THR A 128 7.18 30.03 -36.33
CA THR A 128 8.13 31.14 -36.20
C THR A 128 7.98 32.08 -37.38
N GLN A 129 7.65 33.34 -37.10
CA GLN A 129 7.69 34.41 -38.10
C GLN A 129 9.13 34.89 -38.27
N THR A 130 9.67 34.77 -39.47
CA THR A 130 11.03 35.22 -39.80
C THR A 130 11.00 36.49 -40.66
N SER A 131 12.12 37.21 -40.69
CA SER A 131 12.34 38.26 -41.69
C SER A 131 12.85 37.64 -42.99
N HIS A 132 12.31 38.06 -44.14
CA HIS A 132 12.87 37.67 -45.44
C HIS A 132 13.98 38.62 -45.93
N ILE A 133 14.16 39.75 -45.24
CA ILE A 133 15.02 40.85 -45.67
C ILE A 133 15.97 41.19 -44.51
N ALA A 134 17.24 41.43 -44.82
CA ALA A 134 18.20 41.92 -43.84
C ALA A 134 18.05 43.42 -43.64
N GLY A 135 18.13 43.90 -42.40
CA GLY A 135 17.96 45.32 -42.10
C GLY A 135 17.81 45.63 -40.62
N ARG A 136 17.58 46.90 -40.31
CA ARG A 136 17.37 47.41 -38.95
C ARG A 136 15.89 47.58 -38.65
N ILE A 137 15.43 47.13 -37.48
CA ILE A 137 14.05 47.31 -37.03
C ILE A 137 13.85 48.77 -36.61
N GLU A 138 13.02 49.51 -37.35
CA GLU A 138 12.77 50.95 -37.14
C GLU A 138 11.51 51.21 -36.32
N LYS A 139 10.49 50.37 -36.46
CA LYS A 139 9.24 50.44 -35.67
C LYS A 139 8.74 49.05 -35.38
N LEU A 140 8.10 48.91 -34.23
CA LEU A 140 7.58 47.63 -33.77
C LEU A 140 6.14 47.81 -33.24
N PRO A 141 5.12 47.77 -34.13
CA PRO A 141 3.72 47.85 -33.72
C PRO A 141 3.33 46.78 -32.71
N VAL A 142 3.84 45.56 -32.88
CA VAL A 142 3.60 44.43 -31.97
C VAL A 142 4.80 44.28 -31.05
N ASN A 143 4.72 44.84 -29.83
CA ASN A 143 5.88 45.03 -28.96
C ASN A 143 5.88 44.25 -27.64
N TYR A 144 4.83 43.48 -27.32
CA TYR A 144 4.74 42.62 -26.13
C TYR A 144 4.24 41.20 -26.47
N THR A 145 4.53 40.25 -25.58
CA THR A 145 4.02 38.88 -25.67
C THR A 145 2.57 38.81 -25.18
N GLY A 146 1.76 37.95 -25.78
CA GLY A 146 0.32 37.82 -25.52
C GLY A 146 -0.56 38.63 -26.47
N GLU A 147 0.01 39.46 -27.34
CA GLU A 147 -0.74 40.16 -28.37
C GLU A 147 -1.22 39.21 -29.48
N TYR A 148 -2.46 39.39 -29.93
CA TYR A 148 -3.02 38.62 -31.04
C TYR A 148 -2.69 39.30 -32.39
N VAL A 149 -2.09 38.53 -33.30
CA VAL A 149 -1.74 38.96 -34.65
C VAL A 149 -2.58 38.25 -35.70
N ARG A 150 -3.05 39.01 -36.69
CA ARG A 150 -3.76 38.49 -37.87
C ARG A 150 -2.82 38.39 -39.06
N LYS A 151 -3.08 37.44 -39.94
CA LYS A 151 -2.39 37.32 -41.22
C LYS A 151 -2.60 38.61 -42.02
N GLY A 152 -1.50 39.19 -42.50
CA GLY A 152 -1.46 40.48 -43.19
C GLY A 152 -1.37 41.70 -42.28
N GLN A 153 -1.42 41.55 -40.96
CA GLN A 153 -1.18 42.66 -40.02
C GLN A 153 0.30 43.07 -40.06
N VAL A 154 0.57 44.37 -39.97
CA VAL A 154 1.94 44.90 -39.85
C VAL A 154 2.47 44.61 -38.45
N ILE A 155 3.56 43.84 -38.36
CA ILE A 155 4.17 43.43 -37.09
C ILE A 155 5.45 44.19 -36.77
N ALA A 156 6.18 44.64 -37.79
CA ALA A 156 7.40 45.42 -37.66
C ALA A 156 7.62 46.27 -38.92
N PHE A 157 8.44 47.31 -38.81
CA PHE A 157 8.99 48.04 -39.95
C PHE A 157 10.50 47.86 -39.95
N ILE A 158 11.05 47.55 -41.12
CA ILE A 158 12.47 47.31 -41.32
C ILE A 158 13.04 48.31 -42.33
N TYR A 159 14.18 48.89 -42.00
CA TYR A 159 15.03 49.61 -42.93
C TYR A 159 16.07 48.67 -43.52
N SER A 160 16.03 48.47 -44.83
CA SER A 160 16.97 47.60 -45.55
C SER A 160 17.63 48.36 -46.69
N PRO A 161 18.95 48.62 -46.61
CA PRO A 161 19.71 49.23 -47.69
C PRO A 161 19.62 48.44 -49.00
N GLU A 162 19.61 47.10 -48.91
CA GLU A 162 19.51 46.20 -50.06
C GLU A 162 18.16 46.33 -50.77
N LEU A 163 17.08 46.49 -50.00
CA LEU A 163 15.74 46.69 -50.57
C LEU A 163 15.62 48.07 -51.23
N VAL A 164 16.19 49.12 -50.62
CA VAL A 164 16.22 50.47 -51.22
C VAL A 164 16.98 50.45 -52.55
N LEU A 165 18.11 49.74 -52.61
CA LEU A 165 18.88 49.57 -53.85
C LEU A 165 18.07 48.80 -54.91
N ALA A 166 17.44 47.69 -54.54
CA ALA A 166 16.63 46.88 -55.45
C ALA A 166 15.41 47.64 -56.00
N GLN A 167 14.82 48.55 -55.22
CA GLN A 167 13.75 49.43 -55.68
C GLN A 167 14.25 50.42 -56.74
N LYS A 168 15.43 51.02 -56.55
CA LYS A 168 16.06 51.90 -57.55
C LYS A 168 16.37 51.15 -58.85
N GLU A 169 16.90 49.92 -58.75
CA GLU A 169 17.10 49.03 -59.89
C GLU A 169 15.79 48.75 -60.65
N LEU A 170 14.70 48.49 -59.91
CA LEU A 170 13.37 48.29 -60.51
C LEU A 170 12.88 49.53 -61.26
N PHE A 171 13.05 50.73 -60.68
CA PHE A 171 12.63 51.98 -61.33
C PHE A 171 13.39 52.22 -62.64
N GLU A 172 14.71 52.02 -62.65
CA GLU A 172 15.49 52.15 -63.89
C GLU A 172 15.12 51.10 -64.92
N ALA A 173 14.91 49.84 -64.49
CA ALA A 173 14.45 48.79 -65.39
C ALA A 173 13.04 49.04 -65.95
N HIS A 174 12.16 49.69 -65.18
CA HIS A 174 10.81 50.05 -65.61
C HIS A 174 10.83 51.11 -66.73
N LYS A 175 11.74 52.09 -66.67
CA LYS A 175 11.87 53.13 -67.72
C LYS A 175 12.25 52.58 -69.09
N ILE A 176 12.95 51.44 -69.14
CA ILE A 176 13.39 50.79 -70.37
C ILE A 176 12.64 49.46 -70.64
N MET A 177 11.46 49.26 -70.03
CA MET A 177 10.72 48.01 -70.15
C MET A 177 10.34 47.64 -71.60
N ASP A 178 10.07 48.65 -72.44
CA ASP A 178 9.71 48.46 -73.84
C ASP A 178 10.91 48.02 -74.70
N VAL A 179 12.12 48.37 -74.26
CA VAL A 179 13.38 48.07 -74.98
C VAL A 179 14.00 46.77 -74.45
N GLN A 180 14.00 46.55 -73.14
CA GLN A 180 14.61 45.39 -72.50
C GLN A 180 13.69 44.75 -71.44
N PRO A 181 12.63 44.03 -71.86
CA PRO A 181 11.64 43.45 -70.96
C PRO A 181 12.25 42.41 -69.99
N ALA A 182 13.31 41.71 -70.43
CA ALA A 182 14.02 40.73 -69.60
C ALA A 182 14.58 41.36 -68.32
N LEU A 183 15.12 42.58 -68.38
CA LEU A 183 15.70 43.24 -67.22
C LEU A 183 14.63 43.63 -66.20
N TYR A 184 13.50 44.15 -66.67
CA TYR A 184 12.34 44.46 -65.83
C TYR A 184 11.81 43.20 -65.12
N THR A 185 11.68 42.09 -65.85
CA THR A 185 11.24 40.82 -65.25
C THR A 185 12.23 40.30 -64.20
N ALA A 186 13.54 40.44 -64.42
CA ALA A 186 14.57 40.04 -63.47
C ALA A 186 14.54 40.92 -62.19
N ALA A 187 14.38 42.25 -62.34
CA ALA A 187 14.25 43.17 -61.22
C ALA A 187 12.99 42.87 -60.38
N ARG A 188 11.85 42.60 -61.02
CA ARG A 188 10.63 42.13 -60.31
C ARG A 188 10.85 40.79 -59.61
N ALA A 189 11.53 39.84 -60.26
CA ALA A 189 11.80 38.53 -59.67
C ALA A 189 12.67 38.64 -58.42
N LYS A 190 13.64 39.56 -58.40
CA LYS A 190 14.49 39.83 -57.23
C LYS A 190 13.67 40.24 -56.01
N LEU A 191 12.71 41.18 -56.16
CA LEU A 191 11.82 41.58 -55.07
C LEU A 191 10.85 40.46 -54.65
N LYS A 192 10.36 39.65 -55.60
CA LYS A 192 9.54 38.47 -55.30
C LYS A 192 10.26 37.43 -54.45
N ASN A 193 11.57 37.28 -54.61
CA ASN A 193 12.36 36.35 -53.78
C ASN A 193 12.33 36.74 -52.29
N TRP A 194 12.10 38.01 -51.97
CA TRP A 194 11.87 38.50 -50.60
C TRP A 194 10.39 38.48 -50.18
N LYS A 195 9.56 37.72 -50.90
CA LYS A 195 8.11 37.56 -50.71
C LYS A 195 7.27 38.84 -50.87
N LEU A 196 7.77 39.86 -51.57
CA LEU A 196 6.90 40.99 -51.94
C LEU A 196 5.83 40.53 -52.95
N THR A 197 4.57 40.89 -52.69
CA THR A 197 3.46 40.57 -53.60
C THR A 197 3.53 41.42 -54.87
N ASN A 198 2.88 40.98 -55.96
CA ASN A 198 2.81 41.78 -57.18
C ASN A 198 2.21 43.17 -56.89
N GLU A 199 1.14 43.23 -56.10
CA GLU A 199 0.48 44.47 -55.71
C GLU A 199 1.40 45.42 -54.93
N GLN A 200 2.27 44.89 -54.06
CA GLN A 200 3.26 45.70 -53.36
C GLN A 200 4.31 46.25 -54.32
N ILE A 201 4.77 45.43 -55.27
CA ILE A 201 5.75 45.86 -56.29
C ILE A 201 5.13 46.92 -57.21
N ASP A 202 3.88 46.74 -57.62
CA ASP A 202 3.17 47.70 -58.48
C ASP A 202 2.99 49.04 -57.77
N LYS A 203 2.61 49.02 -56.48
CA LYS A 203 2.54 50.24 -55.64
C LYS A 203 3.89 50.95 -55.49
N ILE A 204 4.99 50.19 -55.39
CA ILE A 204 6.33 50.77 -55.36
C ILE A 204 6.59 51.53 -56.66
N ILE A 205 6.31 50.92 -57.82
CA ILE A 205 6.46 51.53 -59.14
C ILE A 205 5.61 52.81 -59.26
N GLU A 206 4.33 52.73 -58.90
CA GLU A 206 3.40 53.88 -58.94
C GLU A 206 3.85 55.03 -58.04
N SER A 207 4.46 54.74 -56.88
CA SER A 207 4.92 55.77 -55.95
C SER A 207 6.11 56.58 -56.47
N GLY A 208 6.89 56.03 -57.40
CA GLY A 208 8.07 56.64 -58.01
C GLY A 208 9.25 56.91 -57.05
N ASN A 209 9.14 56.57 -55.76
CA ASN A 209 10.16 56.83 -54.75
C ASN A 209 10.47 55.55 -53.95
N PRO A 210 11.74 55.29 -53.59
CA PRO A 210 12.08 54.16 -52.74
C PRO A 210 11.42 54.26 -51.36
N ILE A 211 10.86 53.15 -50.88
CA ILE A 211 10.33 53.01 -49.52
C ILE A 211 11.48 52.58 -48.61
N ASP A 212 11.84 53.46 -47.66
CA ASP A 212 12.89 53.18 -46.69
C ASP A 212 12.41 52.29 -45.54
N ASN A 213 11.19 52.53 -45.04
CA ASN A 213 10.59 51.79 -43.92
C ASN A 213 9.61 50.75 -44.44
N PHE A 214 10.09 49.53 -44.69
CA PHE A 214 9.26 48.48 -45.27
C PHE A 214 8.43 47.76 -44.19
N PRO A 215 7.10 47.62 -44.35
CA PRO A 215 6.27 46.89 -43.42
C PRO A 215 6.48 45.38 -43.56
N ILE A 216 6.87 44.73 -42.47
CA ILE A 216 6.83 43.28 -42.35
C ILE A 216 5.41 42.89 -41.93
N LEU A 217 4.76 42.06 -42.75
CA LEU A 217 3.43 41.54 -42.49
C LEU A 217 3.52 40.16 -41.82
N SER A 218 2.55 39.82 -40.97
CA SER A 218 2.42 38.47 -40.42
C SER A 218 1.91 37.50 -41.47
N ASP A 219 2.58 36.37 -41.66
CA ASP A 219 2.09 35.26 -42.50
C ASP A 219 1.05 34.38 -41.76
N LEU A 220 0.90 34.61 -40.45
CA LEU A 220 0.25 33.73 -39.49
C LEU A 220 -0.86 34.45 -38.72
N ASN A 221 -1.84 33.67 -38.25
CA ASN A 221 -2.83 34.12 -37.27
C ASN A 221 -2.52 33.44 -35.93
N GLY A 222 -2.52 34.19 -34.83
CA GLY A 222 -2.32 33.60 -33.50
C GLY A 222 -1.84 34.62 -32.47
N VAL A 223 -1.45 34.12 -31.31
CA VAL A 223 -0.92 34.92 -30.20
C VAL A 223 0.60 34.86 -30.19
N VAL A 224 1.26 35.99 -29.99
CA VAL A 224 2.72 36.07 -29.84
C VAL A 224 3.12 35.43 -28.50
N ILE A 225 3.78 34.28 -28.53
CA ILE A 225 4.28 33.60 -27.33
C ILE A 225 5.68 34.08 -26.95
N THR A 226 6.52 34.35 -27.94
CA THR A 226 7.90 34.80 -27.75
C THR A 226 8.22 35.93 -28.72
N LYS A 227 8.76 37.02 -28.20
CA LYS A 227 9.29 38.13 -28.99
C LYS A 227 10.82 38.07 -28.98
N LYS A 228 11.45 37.92 -30.15
CA LYS A 228 12.90 37.75 -30.30
C LYS A 228 13.63 39.01 -30.79
N ILE A 229 12.89 40.09 -30.99
CA ILE A 229 13.43 41.37 -31.50
C ILE A 229 12.98 42.56 -30.66
N ASN A 230 13.79 43.61 -30.71
CA ASN A 230 13.54 44.91 -30.15
C ASN A 230 13.76 46.02 -31.19
N LEU A 231 13.33 47.22 -30.84
CA LEU A 231 13.54 48.41 -31.66
C LEU A 231 15.05 48.70 -31.79
N GLY A 232 15.52 48.92 -33.02
CA GLY A 232 16.93 49.18 -33.32
C GLY A 232 17.78 47.94 -33.61
N ASP A 233 17.25 46.74 -33.40
CA ASP A 233 17.96 45.50 -33.69
C ASP A 233 18.23 45.36 -35.20
N HIS A 234 19.40 44.82 -35.54
CA HIS A 234 19.70 44.39 -36.90
C HIS A 234 19.38 42.91 -37.05
N VAL A 235 18.56 42.59 -38.05
CA VAL A 235 18.16 41.23 -38.38
C VAL A 235 18.70 40.84 -39.74
N MET A 236 19.01 39.56 -39.90
CA MET A 236 19.40 38.98 -41.18
C MET A 236 18.18 38.34 -41.85
N GLY A 237 18.29 38.05 -43.15
CA GLY A 237 17.32 37.19 -43.83
C GLY A 237 17.28 35.82 -43.15
N GLY A 238 16.08 35.37 -42.77
CA GLY A 238 15.84 34.15 -42.02
C GLY A 238 15.84 34.31 -40.49
N SER A 239 16.21 35.48 -39.95
CA SER A 239 16.19 35.70 -38.50
C SER A 239 14.77 35.60 -37.94
N PRO A 240 14.56 34.89 -36.82
CA PRO A 240 13.26 34.75 -36.19
C PRO A 240 12.89 36.04 -35.45
N LEU A 241 11.71 36.58 -35.74
CA LEU A 241 11.18 37.81 -35.15
C LEU A 241 10.24 37.50 -33.99
N PHE A 242 9.27 36.62 -34.24
CA PHE A 242 8.25 36.23 -33.29
C PHE A 242 7.98 34.73 -33.37
N GLU A 243 7.63 34.13 -32.25
CA GLU A 243 6.94 32.84 -32.21
C GLU A 243 5.47 33.11 -31.97
N ILE A 244 4.62 32.59 -32.87
CA ILE A 244 3.18 32.79 -32.88
C ILE A 244 2.52 31.42 -32.74
N ALA A 245 1.56 31.31 -31.83
CA ALA A 245 0.81 30.09 -31.59
C ALA A 245 -0.68 30.31 -31.84
N ASP A 246 -1.32 29.37 -32.53
CA ASP A 246 -2.79 29.29 -32.56
C ASP A 246 -3.29 28.39 -31.41
N PHE A 247 -4.04 28.99 -30.48
CA PHE A 247 -4.62 28.31 -29.33
C PHE A 247 -6.04 27.80 -29.57
N SER A 248 -6.54 27.80 -30.81
CA SER A 248 -7.84 27.20 -31.18
C SER A 248 -7.95 25.71 -30.79
N LYS A 249 -6.80 25.03 -30.71
CA LYS A 249 -6.60 23.69 -30.16
C LYS A 249 -5.44 23.71 -29.19
N VAL A 250 -5.59 22.98 -28.09
CA VAL A 250 -4.56 22.83 -27.07
C VAL A 250 -4.36 21.37 -26.72
N TRP A 251 -3.21 21.06 -26.16
CA TRP A 251 -2.91 19.76 -25.60
C TRP A 251 -3.06 19.81 -24.10
N LEU A 252 -3.73 18.82 -23.51
CA LEU A 252 -3.59 18.53 -22.09
C LEU A 252 -2.61 17.38 -21.94
N MET A 253 -1.51 17.66 -21.25
CA MET A 253 -0.43 16.71 -21.02
C MET A 253 -0.51 16.25 -19.57
N PHE A 254 -0.81 14.97 -19.38
CA PHE A 254 -0.95 14.33 -18.08
C PHE A 254 0.26 13.46 -17.77
N ASP A 255 0.67 13.48 -16.52
CA ASP A 255 1.76 12.67 -16.01
C ASP A 255 1.21 11.31 -15.61
N VAL A 256 1.72 10.26 -16.25
CA VAL A 256 1.38 8.86 -15.98
C VAL A 256 2.57 8.20 -15.30
N TYR A 257 2.39 7.79 -14.05
CA TYR A 257 3.41 7.04 -13.32
C TYR A 257 3.64 5.66 -13.93
N GLU A 258 4.88 5.17 -13.85
CA GLU A 258 5.30 3.86 -14.35
C GLU A 258 4.38 2.71 -13.92
N MET A 259 3.92 2.72 -12.66
CA MET A 259 3.02 1.70 -12.10
C MET A 259 1.62 1.69 -12.72
N ASP A 260 1.18 2.80 -13.31
CA ASP A 260 -0.17 2.97 -13.86
C ASP A 260 -0.24 2.78 -15.39
N ILE A 261 0.90 2.84 -16.09
CA ILE A 261 0.99 2.63 -17.55
C ILE A 261 0.25 1.38 -18.05
N PRO A 262 0.30 0.20 -17.38
CA PRO A 262 -0.41 -0.99 -17.86
C PRO A 262 -1.92 -0.79 -18.01
N TRP A 263 -2.51 0.12 -17.22
CA TRP A 263 -3.94 0.35 -17.12
C TRP A 263 -4.44 1.50 -18.01
N ILE A 264 -3.53 2.34 -18.51
CA ILE A 264 -3.86 3.48 -19.36
C ILE A 264 -3.58 3.12 -20.82
N LYS A 265 -4.62 3.15 -21.65
CA LYS A 265 -4.53 2.80 -23.07
C LYS A 265 -4.88 3.99 -23.95
N LYS A 266 -4.25 4.06 -25.12
CA LYS A 266 -4.66 4.98 -26.18
C LYS A 266 -6.13 4.72 -26.54
N GLY A 267 -6.93 5.78 -26.64
CA GLY A 267 -8.36 5.74 -26.89
C GLY A 267 -9.24 5.68 -25.64
N ALA A 268 -8.65 5.53 -24.45
CA ALA A 268 -9.37 5.55 -23.19
C ALA A 268 -10.09 6.89 -22.98
N ASP A 269 -11.31 6.80 -22.43
CA ASP A 269 -12.10 7.95 -22.00
C ASP A 269 -11.50 8.56 -20.74
N ILE A 270 -11.46 9.89 -20.70
CA ILE A 270 -10.89 10.65 -19.59
C ILE A 270 -11.79 11.84 -19.25
N SER A 271 -12.11 11.97 -17.97
CA SER A 271 -12.83 13.12 -17.41
C SER A 271 -11.82 14.09 -16.80
N LEU A 272 -11.90 15.35 -17.18
CA LEU A 272 -10.89 16.37 -16.93
C LEU A 272 -11.53 17.52 -16.16
N THR A 273 -10.78 18.10 -15.24
CA THR A 273 -11.15 19.28 -14.46
C THR A 273 -9.98 20.25 -14.45
N ILE A 274 -10.28 21.55 -14.50
CA ILE A 274 -9.27 22.59 -14.51
C ILE A 274 -9.51 23.43 -13.27
N GLN A 275 -8.46 23.64 -12.47
CA GLN A 275 -8.58 24.33 -11.19
C GLN A 275 -9.09 25.77 -11.35
N SER A 276 -8.80 26.41 -12.47
CA SER A 276 -9.28 27.75 -12.81
C SER A 276 -10.77 27.82 -13.16
N TYR A 277 -11.42 26.67 -13.41
CA TYR A 277 -12.86 26.57 -13.72
C TYR A 277 -13.51 25.47 -12.88
N PRO A 278 -13.66 25.69 -11.55
CA PRO A 278 -14.23 24.69 -10.66
C PRO A 278 -15.68 24.36 -11.05
N GLY A 279 -16.01 23.07 -11.08
CA GLY A 279 -17.35 22.59 -11.43
C GLY A 279 -17.61 22.37 -12.92
N GLU A 280 -16.72 22.84 -13.81
CA GLU A 280 -16.77 22.48 -15.24
C GLU A 280 -15.99 21.17 -15.48
N GLU A 281 -16.68 20.13 -15.96
CA GLU A 281 -16.05 18.88 -16.42
C GLU A 281 -15.85 18.91 -17.94
N PHE A 282 -14.64 18.62 -18.38
CA PHE A 282 -14.30 18.42 -19.79
C PHE A 282 -14.13 16.93 -20.05
N LYS A 283 -14.65 16.44 -21.17
CA LYS A 283 -14.48 15.04 -21.58
C LYS A 283 -13.54 14.97 -22.77
N GLY A 284 -12.59 14.04 -22.73
CA GLY A 284 -11.63 13.82 -23.81
C GLY A 284 -11.29 12.35 -23.99
N LYS A 285 -10.40 12.09 -24.94
CA LYS A 285 -9.80 10.77 -25.15
C LYS A 285 -8.29 10.89 -25.22
N ILE A 286 -7.60 9.93 -24.63
CA ILE A 286 -6.14 9.86 -24.70
C ILE A 286 -5.73 9.51 -26.14
N ASN A 287 -5.08 10.44 -26.84
CA ASN A 287 -4.71 10.24 -28.24
C ASN A 287 -3.30 9.67 -28.41
N TYR A 288 -2.46 9.83 -27.39
CA TYR A 288 -1.05 9.47 -27.44
C TYR A 288 -0.51 9.32 -26.02
N ILE A 289 0.41 8.38 -25.84
CA ILE A 289 1.13 8.12 -24.60
C ILE A 289 2.60 8.03 -25.01
N ASP A 290 3.48 8.73 -24.31
CA ASP A 290 4.91 8.71 -24.61
C ASP A 290 5.48 7.30 -24.50
N PRO A 291 6.29 6.85 -25.48
CA PRO A 291 6.95 5.55 -25.43
C PRO A 291 8.17 5.56 -24.50
N VAL A 292 8.64 6.73 -24.09
CA VAL A 292 9.80 6.92 -23.23
C VAL A 292 9.36 7.50 -21.89
N ILE A 293 9.82 6.90 -20.80
CA ILE A 293 9.62 7.43 -19.44
C ILE A 293 10.73 8.42 -19.15
N ASP A 294 10.36 9.58 -18.62
CA ASP A 294 11.31 10.58 -18.16
C ASP A 294 12.13 10.02 -16.97
N PRO A 295 13.47 9.99 -17.06
CA PRO A 295 14.31 9.33 -16.06
C PRO A 295 14.36 10.08 -14.72
N GLU A 296 14.11 11.39 -14.69
CA GLU A 296 14.14 12.20 -13.48
C GLU A 296 12.82 12.08 -12.70
N THR A 297 11.71 12.16 -13.42
CA THR A 297 10.36 12.18 -12.82
C THR A 297 9.70 10.80 -12.77
N ARG A 298 10.22 9.81 -13.51
CA ARG A 298 9.66 8.45 -13.64
C ARG A 298 8.21 8.43 -14.16
N VAL A 299 7.85 9.42 -14.98
CA VAL A 299 6.53 9.53 -15.62
C VAL A 299 6.63 9.49 -17.14
N ALA A 300 5.61 8.95 -17.79
CA ALA A 300 5.34 9.13 -19.22
C ALA A 300 4.24 10.18 -19.39
N LYS A 301 4.26 10.96 -20.49
CA LYS A 301 3.17 11.90 -20.75
C LYS A 301 2.05 11.23 -21.54
N ALA A 302 0.81 11.36 -21.06
CA ALA A 302 -0.40 11.06 -21.82
C ALA A 302 -1.02 12.34 -22.34
N ARG A 303 -1.22 12.41 -23.67
CA ARG A 303 -1.74 13.59 -24.35
C ARG A 303 -3.22 13.44 -24.69
N VAL A 304 -3.96 14.50 -24.45
CA VAL A 304 -5.36 14.70 -24.87
C VAL A 304 -5.45 15.97 -25.69
N GLU A 305 -5.96 15.90 -26.92
CA GLU A 305 -6.21 17.08 -27.75
C GLU A 305 -7.61 17.62 -27.44
N MET A 306 -7.70 18.92 -27.17
CA MET A 306 -8.93 19.60 -26.81
C MET A 306 -9.16 20.83 -27.69
N GLY A 307 -10.37 20.97 -28.21
CA GLY A 307 -10.78 22.19 -28.89
C GLY A 307 -10.99 23.33 -27.90
N ASN A 308 -10.53 24.53 -28.24
CA ASN A 308 -10.50 25.68 -27.36
C ASN A 308 -11.06 26.93 -28.05
N LYS A 309 -12.32 26.83 -28.50
CA LYS A 309 -12.98 27.88 -29.31
C LYS A 309 -13.05 29.23 -28.59
N ASP A 310 -13.36 29.20 -27.29
CA ASP A 310 -13.51 30.42 -26.47
C ASP A 310 -12.18 30.87 -25.83
N GLN A 311 -11.06 30.23 -26.16
CA GLN A 311 -9.75 30.47 -25.55
C GLN A 311 -9.75 30.39 -24.01
N LYS A 312 -10.70 29.63 -23.43
CA LYS A 312 -10.80 29.39 -21.99
C LYS A 312 -9.57 28.65 -21.47
N LEU A 313 -9.08 27.67 -22.23
CA LEU A 313 -7.94 26.84 -21.89
C LEU A 313 -6.66 27.59 -22.26
N LYS A 314 -6.01 28.19 -21.26
CA LYS A 314 -4.74 28.88 -21.47
C LYS A 314 -3.58 27.92 -21.20
N PRO A 315 -2.49 27.97 -21.98
CA PRO A 315 -1.29 27.21 -21.67
C PRO A 315 -0.80 27.46 -20.24
N GLU A 316 -0.12 26.46 -19.67
CA GLU A 316 0.37 26.43 -18.29
C GLU A 316 -0.71 26.37 -17.19
N MET A 317 -2.00 26.28 -17.54
CA MET A 317 -3.05 25.96 -16.56
C MET A 317 -2.91 24.51 -16.05
N PHE A 318 -3.07 24.31 -14.75
CA PHE A 318 -3.13 22.98 -14.15
C PHE A 318 -4.44 22.27 -14.46
N ALA A 319 -4.34 21.00 -14.81
CA ALA A 319 -5.46 20.11 -15.06
C ALA A 319 -5.33 18.85 -14.20
N SER A 320 -6.46 18.38 -13.68
CA SER A 320 -6.57 17.07 -13.05
C SER A 320 -7.53 16.23 -13.87
N ALA A 321 -7.25 14.93 -13.95
CA ALA A 321 -8.07 14.04 -14.72
C ALA A 321 -8.27 12.70 -14.02
N ILE A 322 -9.36 12.03 -14.38
CA ILE A 322 -9.70 10.69 -13.90
C ILE A 322 -9.87 9.81 -15.13
N VAL A 323 -9.09 8.73 -15.17
CA VAL A 323 -9.19 7.67 -16.17
C VAL A 323 -9.79 6.45 -15.48
N GLU A 324 -10.85 5.90 -16.08
CA GLU A 324 -11.48 4.67 -15.61
C GLU A 324 -10.99 3.50 -16.47
N ALA A 325 -10.11 2.68 -15.90
CA ALA A 325 -9.61 1.47 -16.54
C ALA A 325 -10.47 0.28 -16.14
N LYS A 326 -11.14 -0.35 -17.10
CA LYS A 326 -11.89 -1.60 -16.88
C LYS A 326 -10.93 -2.78 -16.85
N LEU A 327 -10.96 -3.56 -15.76
CA LEU A 327 -10.14 -4.77 -15.62
C LEU A 327 -10.88 -5.97 -16.20
N ASN A 328 -10.75 -6.17 -17.51
CA ASN A 328 -11.44 -7.28 -18.22
C ASN A 328 -11.00 -8.68 -17.73
N ASN A 329 -9.81 -8.81 -17.14
CA ASN A 329 -9.32 -10.08 -16.59
C ASN A 329 -9.98 -10.46 -15.26
N TYR A 330 -10.76 -9.56 -14.66
CA TYR A 330 -11.44 -9.74 -13.38
C TYR A 330 -12.95 -9.48 -13.54
N PRO A 331 -13.67 -10.24 -14.38
CA PRO A 331 -15.12 -10.14 -14.47
C PRO A 331 -15.74 -10.58 -13.14
N GLU A 332 -16.70 -9.81 -12.63
CA GLU A 332 -17.44 -10.13 -11.40
C GLU A 332 -16.54 -10.35 -10.17
N ALA A 333 -15.48 -9.55 -10.03
CA ALA A 333 -14.59 -9.65 -8.88
C ALA A 333 -15.25 -9.16 -7.59
N VAL A 334 -14.85 -9.75 -6.46
CA VAL A 334 -15.17 -9.26 -5.13
C VAL A 334 -14.33 -8.01 -4.88
N VAL A 335 -14.99 -6.85 -4.78
CA VAL A 335 -14.34 -5.57 -4.52
C VAL A 335 -14.69 -5.12 -3.11
N VAL A 336 -13.68 -4.81 -2.31
CA VAL A 336 -13.86 -4.32 -0.94
C VAL A 336 -13.16 -2.97 -0.74
N PRO A 337 -13.74 -2.05 0.05
CA PRO A 337 -13.08 -0.79 0.39
C PRO A 337 -11.73 -1.02 1.08
N LYS A 338 -10.76 -0.13 0.85
CA LYS A 338 -9.46 -0.21 1.55
C LYS A 338 -9.60 -0.21 3.06
N SER A 339 -10.58 0.52 3.59
CA SER A 339 -10.86 0.63 5.04
C SER A 339 -11.31 -0.68 5.68
N ALA A 340 -11.82 -1.64 4.89
CA ALA A 340 -12.22 -2.96 5.37
C ALA A 340 -11.02 -3.91 5.57
N VAL A 341 -9.91 -3.64 4.88
CA VAL A 341 -8.73 -4.50 4.85
C VAL A 341 -7.68 -3.97 5.81
N MET A 342 -7.29 -4.79 6.78
CA MET A 342 -6.18 -4.47 7.66
C MET A 342 -4.91 -5.21 7.24
N TRP A 343 -3.78 -4.50 7.29
CA TRP A 343 -2.49 -4.97 6.81
C TRP A 343 -1.56 -5.26 7.98
N THR A 344 -0.99 -6.46 8.03
CA THR A 344 0.03 -6.83 9.03
C THR A 344 1.40 -7.07 8.38
N GLY A 345 1.68 -6.38 7.27
CA GLY A 345 2.90 -6.53 6.46
C GLY A 345 2.86 -7.75 5.52
N LYS A 346 2.94 -8.97 6.06
CA LYS A 346 2.96 -10.20 5.24
C LYS A 346 1.58 -10.76 4.89
N ARG A 347 0.53 -10.31 5.57
CA ARG A 347 -0.84 -10.80 5.38
C ARG A 347 -1.85 -9.67 5.47
N SER A 348 -2.97 -9.91 4.80
CA SER A 348 -4.13 -9.02 4.78
C SER A 348 -5.30 -9.75 5.41
N VAL A 349 -6.03 -9.05 6.27
CA VAL A 349 -7.13 -9.62 7.04
C VAL A 349 -8.35 -8.71 7.01
N VAL A 350 -9.52 -9.30 7.13
CA VAL A 350 -10.82 -8.63 7.18
C VAL A 350 -11.65 -9.24 8.30
N TYR A 351 -12.56 -8.46 8.88
CA TYR A 351 -13.53 -8.97 9.85
C TYR A 351 -14.86 -9.25 9.15
N VAL A 352 -15.27 -10.52 9.15
CA VAL A 352 -16.53 -10.99 8.60
C VAL A 352 -17.55 -11.13 9.72
N LYS A 353 -18.73 -10.53 9.54
CA LYS A 353 -19.82 -10.64 10.49
C LYS A 353 -20.48 -12.02 10.35
N SER A 354 -20.43 -12.81 11.42
CA SER A 354 -21.16 -14.08 11.52
C SER A 354 -22.64 -13.83 11.78
N LYS A 355 -23.49 -14.70 11.23
CA LYS A 355 -24.94 -14.70 11.44
C LYS A 355 -25.38 -15.60 12.60
N GLU A 356 -24.42 -16.29 13.24
CA GLU A 356 -24.70 -17.21 14.35
C GLU A 356 -24.80 -16.44 15.67
N GLY A 357 -25.83 -16.75 16.46
CA GLY A 357 -26.09 -16.17 17.79
C GLY A 357 -26.86 -14.83 17.77
N ASN A 358 -27.38 -14.46 18.95
CA ASN A 358 -28.02 -13.16 19.18
C ASN A 358 -26.96 -12.09 19.46
N GLY A 359 -26.30 -11.55 18.43
CA GLY A 359 -25.30 -10.50 18.59
C GLY A 359 -24.58 -10.10 17.30
N TYR A 360 -23.75 -9.06 17.36
CA TYR A 360 -22.89 -8.67 16.25
C TYR A 360 -21.53 -9.35 16.41
N ASN A 361 -21.40 -10.52 15.81
CA ASN A 361 -20.23 -11.38 15.94
C ASN A 361 -19.29 -11.18 14.76
N PHE A 362 -18.01 -10.88 15.01
CA PHE A 362 -17.01 -10.66 13.97
C PHE A 362 -15.89 -11.69 14.04
N VAL A 363 -15.61 -12.35 12.93
CA VAL A 363 -14.55 -13.36 12.79
C VAL A 363 -13.43 -12.81 11.92
N LEU A 364 -12.19 -12.92 12.40
CA LEU A 364 -11.01 -12.56 11.64
C LEU A 364 -10.81 -13.55 10.49
N ARG A 365 -10.67 -13.05 9.26
CA ARG A 365 -10.37 -13.89 8.10
C ARG A 365 -9.20 -13.35 7.29
N LYS A 366 -8.30 -14.25 6.92
CA LYS A 366 -7.20 -13.96 6.00
C LYS A 366 -7.71 -13.90 4.57
N VAL A 367 -7.27 -12.89 3.82
CA VAL A 367 -7.62 -12.70 2.41
C VAL A 367 -6.36 -12.54 1.56
N ILE A 368 -6.47 -12.92 0.29
CA ILE A 368 -5.47 -12.63 -0.75
C ILE A 368 -5.98 -11.46 -1.56
N LEU A 369 -5.19 -10.37 -1.59
CA LEU A 369 -5.53 -9.16 -2.32
C LEU A 369 -5.03 -9.25 -3.76
N GLY A 370 -5.87 -8.86 -4.70
CA GLY A 370 -5.51 -8.57 -6.08
C GLY A 370 -5.10 -7.10 -6.29
N PRO A 371 -5.18 -6.60 -7.53
CA PRO A 371 -4.84 -5.22 -7.87
C PRO A 371 -5.65 -4.18 -7.09
N THR A 372 -5.02 -3.03 -6.78
CA THR A 372 -5.70 -1.85 -6.21
C THR A 372 -6.50 -1.11 -7.29
N LEU A 373 -7.75 -0.76 -6.97
CA LEU A 373 -8.68 -0.05 -7.84
C LEU A 373 -8.79 1.46 -7.56
N GLY A 374 -7.97 1.98 -6.65
CA GLY A 374 -8.06 3.34 -6.13
C GLY A 374 -8.38 3.28 -4.64
N GLU A 375 -9.63 3.52 -4.26
CA GLU A 375 -10.12 3.43 -2.87
C GLU A 375 -10.61 2.02 -2.48
N SER A 376 -10.36 1.02 -3.32
CA SER A 376 -10.79 -0.36 -3.09
C SER A 376 -9.74 -1.38 -3.55
N TYR A 377 -9.82 -2.58 -3.01
CA TYR A 377 -9.03 -3.75 -3.43
C TYR A 377 -9.92 -4.80 -4.07
N ILE A 378 -9.37 -5.52 -5.04
CA ILE A 378 -9.91 -6.80 -5.46
C ILE A 378 -9.51 -7.86 -4.42
N ILE A 379 -10.42 -8.76 -4.09
CA ILE A 379 -10.13 -9.96 -3.30
C ILE A 379 -10.08 -11.15 -4.25
N GLU A 380 -8.94 -11.82 -4.31
CA GLU A 380 -8.76 -13.03 -5.12
C GLU A 380 -9.22 -14.27 -4.36
N GLU A 381 -8.91 -14.35 -3.05
CA GLU A 381 -9.30 -15.47 -2.19
C GLU A 381 -9.66 -14.99 -0.77
N GLY A 382 -10.53 -15.75 -0.11
CA GLY A 382 -10.87 -15.59 1.32
C GLY A 382 -12.21 -14.90 1.59
N LEU A 383 -12.91 -14.38 0.59
CA LEU A 383 -14.25 -13.81 0.75
C LEU A 383 -15.20 -14.31 -0.33
N VAL A 384 -16.48 -14.42 0.03
CA VAL A 384 -17.55 -14.87 -0.86
C VAL A 384 -18.63 -13.80 -0.95
N GLU A 385 -19.33 -13.76 -2.07
CA GLU A 385 -20.49 -12.90 -2.27
C GLU A 385 -21.59 -13.16 -1.23
N GLY A 386 -22.23 -12.09 -0.77
CA GLY A 386 -23.30 -12.15 0.23
C GLY A 386 -22.82 -12.20 1.69
N GLU A 387 -21.51 -12.33 1.93
CA GLU A 387 -20.93 -12.14 3.26
C GLU A 387 -20.92 -10.67 3.66
N GLU A 388 -21.10 -10.39 4.95
CA GLU A 388 -21.12 -9.03 5.49
C GLU A 388 -19.79 -8.76 6.20
N ILE A 389 -19.08 -7.71 5.81
CA ILE A 389 -17.75 -7.36 6.37
C ILE A 389 -17.78 -6.00 7.05
N ALA A 390 -16.91 -5.81 8.04
CA ALA A 390 -16.69 -4.50 8.64
C ALA A 390 -15.89 -3.61 7.67
N VAL A 391 -16.46 -2.47 7.30
CA VAL A 391 -15.85 -1.46 6.41
C VAL A 391 -15.37 -0.22 7.16
N ASN A 392 -15.80 -0.04 8.41
CA ASN A 392 -15.35 1.01 9.31
C ASN A 392 -15.25 0.47 10.74
N GLY A 393 -14.39 1.08 11.58
CA GLY A 393 -14.18 0.63 12.95
C GLY A 393 -13.45 -0.72 13.08
N THR A 394 -12.78 -1.19 12.02
CA THR A 394 -12.07 -2.48 11.97
C THR A 394 -11.00 -2.62 13.05
N PHE A 395 -10.29 -1.53 13.37
CA PHE A 395 -9.29 -1.51 14.45
C PHE A 395 -9.92 -1.66 15.84
N SER A 396 -11.10 -1.09 16.07
CA SER A 396 -11.83 -1.23 17.33
C SER A 396 -12.27 -2.68 17.55
N ILE A 397 -12.71 -3.35 16.48
CA ILE A 397 -13.01 -4.79 16.50
C ILE A 397 -11.73 -5.57 16.81
N ASP A 398 -10.60 -5.24 16.19
CA ASP A 398 -9.32 -5.90 16.43
C ASP A 398 -8.82 -5.74 17.87
N ALA A 399 -8.93 -4.54 18.43
CA ALA A 399 -8.57 -4.27 19.81
C ALA A 399 -9.46 -5.06 20.78
N ALA A 400 -10.77 -5.13 20.52
CA ALA A 400 -11.68 -5.96 21.30
C ALA A 400 -11.33 -7.45 21.18
N ALA A 401 -10.97 -7.92 19.99
CA ALA A 401 -10.47 -9.28 19.75
C ALA A 401 -9.25 -9.58 20.60
N GLN A 402 -8.27 -8.68 20.57
CA GLN A 402 -7.01 -8.81 21.30
C GLN A 402 -7.22 -8.78 22.83
N LEU A 403 -8.07 -7.89 23.34
CA LEU A 403 -8.42 -7.83 24.77
C LEU A 403 -9.16 -9.08 25.23
N ALA A 404 -10.04 -9.62 24.39
CA ALA A 404 -10.71 -10.91 24.63
C ALA A 404 -9.77 -12.13 24.39
N GLY A 405 -8.52 -11.89 23.96
CA GLY A 405 -7.54 -12.89 23.53
C GLY A 405 -8.07 -13.87 22.48
N LYS A 406 -8.90 -13.36 21.58
CA LYS A 406 -9.35 -14.00 20.35
C LYS A 406 -8.37 -13.69 19.21
N PRO A 407 -8.46 -14.40 18.06
CA PRO A 407 -7.59 -14.11 16.92
C PRO A 407 -7.64 -12.63 16.50
N SER A 408 -6.48 -12.00 16.42
CA SER A 408 -6.32 -10.59 16.02
C SER A 408 -5.15 -10.40 15.06
N MET A 409 -4.95 -9.18 14.57
CA MET A 409 -3.79 -8.84 13.73
C MET A 409 -2.45 -9.20 14.38
N MET A 410 -2.35 -9.07 15.70
CA MET A 410 -1.12 -9.34 16.45
C MET A 410 -1.02 -10.80 16.90
N ASN A 411 -2.15 -11.47 17.08
CA ASN A 411 -2.21 -12.87 17.53
C ASN A 411 -3.13 -13.70 16.64
N PRO A 412 -2.65 -14.22 15.49
CA PRO A 412 -3.50 -14.88 14.49
C PRO A 412 -3.94 -16.28 14.87
N GLU A 413 -3.22 -16.91 15.78
CA GLU A 413 -3.60 -18.16 16.41
C GLU A 413 -3.75 -17.88 17.90
N LEU A 414 -4.67 -18.59 18.57
CA LEU A 414 -4.59 -18.71 20.01
C LEU A 414 -3.17 -19.19 20.32
N SER A 415 -2.34 -18.32 20.89
CA SER A 415 -0.98 -18.66 21.28
C SER A 415 -1.03 -19.97 22.05
N SER A 416 -0.51 -21.04 21.46
CA SER A 416 -0.28 -22.33 22.13
C SER A 416 0.62 -22.17 23.36
N SER A 417 1.25 -21.00 23.51
CA SER A 417 1.98 -20.54 24.69
C SER A 417 1.12 -20.24 25.93
N SER A 418 -0.21 -20.34 25.84
CA SER A 418 -1.12 -20.31 26.99
C SER A 418 -2.09 -21.50 27.00
N ILE A 419 -1.62 -22.68 26.55
CA ILE A 419 -2.11 -23.97 27.04
C ILE A 419 -1.16 -24.41 28.15
N GLY A 420 -1.18 -23.68 29.27
CA GLY A 420 -0.69 -24.20 30.52
C GLY A 420 -1.67 -25.28 31.01
N ALA A 421 -1.20 -26.53 31.01
CA ALA A 421 -1.81 -27.67 31.70
C ALA A 421 -3.06 -28.34 31.08
N GLU A 422 -3.03 -28.76 29.81
CA GLU A 422 -4.02 -29.76 29.32
C GLU A 422 -3.47 -30.97 28.54
N ASN A 423 -2.17 -31.05 28.20
CA ASN A 423 -1.62 -32.20 27.46
C ASN A 423 -0.50 -32.92 28.24
N SER A 424 -0.63 -33.05 29.56
CA SER A 424 0.28 -33.91 30.32
C SER A 424 -0.04 -35.38 30.03
N ILE A 425 0.79 -36.04 29.24
CA ILE A 425 0.74 -37.50 29.07
C ILE A 425 1.21 -38.21 30.35
N SER A 426 0.71 -39.43 30.59
CA SER A 426 1.06 -40.24 31.77
C SER A 426 2.56 -40.55 31.84
N GLN A 427 3.07 -40.94 33.03
CA GLN A 427 4.48 -41.33 33.15
C GLN A 427 4.81 -42.55 32.28
N GLU A 428 3.90 -43.51 32.18
CA GLU A 428 4.02 -44.69 31.33
C GLU A 428 4.14 -44.31 29.84
N ALA A 429 3.37 -43.30 29.41
CA ALA A 429 3.48 -42.76 28.05
C ALA A 429 4.84 -42.09 27.81
N LYS A 430 5.36 -41.30 28.77
CA LYS A 430 6.70 -40.68 28.67
C LYS A 430 7.80 -41.74 28.59
N GLU A 431 7.73 -42.77 29.42
CA GLU A 431 8.70 -43.88 29.40
C GLU A 431 8.66 -44.65 28.08
N SER A 432 7.48 -44.85 27.50
CA SER A 432 7.33 -45.52 26.20
C SER A 432 7.92 -44.73 25.02
N LEU A 433 7.98 -43.39 25.12
CA LEU A 433 8.53 -42.51 24.09
C LEU A 433 10.05 -42.35 24.17
N LYS A 434 10.66 -42.55 25.35
CA LYS A 434 12.11 -42.38 25.55
C LYS A 434 12.98 -43.18 24.57
N PRO A 435 12.70 -44.47 24.26
CA PRO A 435 13.47 -45.22 23.27
C PRO A 435 13.37 -44.66 21.84
N ILE A 436 12.30 -43.95 21.50
CA ILE A 436 12.13 -43.30 20.20
C ILE A 436 13.05 -42.10 20.10
N TYR A 437 13.08 -41.25 21.13
CA TYR A 437 13.96 -40.08 21.21
C TYR A 437 15.44 -40.47 21.18
N ASN A 438 15.84 -41.52 21.91
CA ASN A 438 17.21 -42.02 21.87
C ASN A 438 17.63 -42.49 20.46
N ALA A 439 16.74 -43.19 19.76
CA ALA A 439 17.01 -43.65 18.39
C ALA A 439 17.04 -42.48 17.40
N TYR A 440 16.17 -41.48 17.59
CA TYR A 440 16.16 -40.25 16.80
C TYR A 440 17.45 -39.45 16.96
N LEU A 441 17.89 -39.20 18.20
CA LEU A 441 19.13 -38.48 18.48
C LEU A 441 20.35 -39.24 17.91
N SER A 442 20.35 -40.57 18.03
CA SER A 442 21.38 -41.41 17.41
C SER A 442 21.39 -41.29 15.87
N MET A 443 20.21 -41.21 15.24
CA MET A 443 20.09 -41.02 13.80
C MET A 443 20.56 -39.62 13.39
N LYS A 444 20.18 -38.58 14.15
CA LYS A 444 20.64 -37.20 13.97
C LYS A 444 22.16 -37.11 14.01
N ASP A 445 22.79 -37.71 15.02
CA ASP A 445 24.25 -37.69 15.20
C ASP A 445 24.97 -38.44 14.08
N ALA A 446 24.43 -39.58 13.65
CA ALA A 446 24.99 -40.32 12.54
C ALA A 446 24.92 -39.55 11.20
N LEU A 447 23.80 -38.87 10.93
CA LEU A 447 23.64 -38.04 9.73
C LEU A 447 24.55 -36.81 9.73
N ALA A 448 24.80 -36.23 10.90
CA ALA A 448 25.75 -35.13 11.04
C ALA A 448 27.21 -35.57 10.82
N GLN A 449 27.53 -36.84 11.08
CA GLN A 449 28.85 -37.43 10.84
C GLN A 449 29.00 -38.03 9.43
N ASP A 450 28.01 -37.84 8.55
CA ASP A 450 27.94 -38.48 7.23
C ASP A 450 27.99 -40.03 7.27
N ASP A 451 27.65 -40.65 8.40
CA ASP A 451 27.68 -42.10 8.59
C ASP A 451 26.34 -42.74 8.20
N PHE A 452 26.21 -43.06 6.92
CA PHE A 452 25.01 -43.64 6.34
C PHE A 452 24.57 -44.96 7.01
N GLN A 453 25.51 -45.85 7.32
CA GLN A 453 25.18 -47.16 7.91
C GLN A 453 24.68 -47.02 9.34
N LYS A 454 25.31 -46.16 10.15
CA LYS A 454 24.80 -45.86 11.49
C LYS A 454 23.44 -45.16 11.44
N ALA A 455 23.22 -44.23 10.51
CA ALA A 455 21.95 -43.53 10.36
C ALA A 455 20.81 -44.49 9.99
N ARG A 456 21.05 -45.42 9.06
CA ARG A 456 20.10 -46.47 8.68
C ARG A 456 19.77 -47.39 9.85
N ASN A 457 20.78 -47.88 10.57
CA ASN A 457 20.60 -48.74 11.74
C ASN A 457 19.84 -48.02 12.87
N ALA A 458 20.08 -46.73 13.07
CA ALA A 458 19.35 -45.92 14.04
C ALA A 458 17.88 -45.72 13.61
N GLY A 459 17.61 -45.49 12.32
CA GLY A 459 16.26 -45.45 11.76
C GLY A 459 15.51 -46.78 11.91
N GLU A 460 16.17 -47.92 11.72
CA GLU A 460 15.59 -49.25 11.96
C GLU A 460 15.22 -49.47 13.43
N LYS A 461 16.10 -49.06 14.35
CA LYS A 461 15.81 -49.06 15.79
C LYS A 461 14.63 -48.15 16.13
N LEU A 462 14.55 -46.97 15.51
CA LEU A 462 13.44 -46.03 15.69
C LEU A 462 12.13 -46.66 15.23
N LYS A 463 12.11 -47.30 14.04
CA LYS A 463 10.95 -48.03 13.51
C LYS A 463 10.49 -49.14 14.45
N THR A 464 11.44 -49.91 14.98
CA THR A 464 11.16 -51.00 15.92
C THR A 464 10.57 -50.48 17.23
N ASN A 465 11.13 -49.40 17.79
CA ASN A 465 10.63 -48.77 19.01
C ASN A 465 9.25 -48.12 18.80
N LEU A 466 9.02 -47.48 17.65
CA LEU A 466 7.74 -46.88 17.30
C LEU A 466 6.60 -47.91 17.22
N ASN A 467 6.88 -49.13 16.80
CA ASN A 467 5.89 -50.21 16.74
C ASN A 467 5.58 -50.84 18.11
N LYS A 468 6.40 -50.59 19.13
CA LYS A 468 6.19 -51.10 20.49
C LYS A 468 5.34 -50.18 21.38
N VAL A 469 5.08 -48.95 20.93
CA VAL A 469 4.26 -47.99 21.69
C VAL A 469 2.78 -48.30 21.49
N GLU A 470 2.10 -48.64 22.58
CA GLU A 470 0.68 -48.95 22.57
C GLU A 470 -0.17 -47.68 22.50
N LEU A 471 -1.24 -47.72 21.69
CA LEU A 471 -2.15 -46.59 21.50
C LEU A 471 -2.97 -46.26 22.77
N ASN A 472 -3.11 -47.24 23.67
CA ASN A 472 -3.87 -47.09 24.91
C ASN A 472 -3.14 -46.22 25.95
N ASN A 473 -1.86 -45.91 25.72
CA ASN A 473 -1.07 -45.06 26.62
C ASN A 473 -1.39 -43.55 26.46
N PHE A 474 -2.27 -43.19 25.52
CA PHE A 474 -2.63 -41.80 25.22
C PHE A 474 -4.15 -41.63 25.26
N ASP A 475 -4.63 -40.60 25.96
CA ASP A 475 -6.04 -40.28 26.13
C ASP A 475 -6.42 -38.90 25.57
N GLY A 476 -7.70 -38.72 25.23
CA GLY A 476 -8.26 -37.45 24.77
C GLY A 476 -7.49 -36.80 23.60
N LYS A 477 -7.07 -35.54 23.77
CA LYS A 477 -6.33 -34.78 22.76
C LYS A 477 -4.95 -35.39 22.47
N SER A 478 -4.28 -35.98 23.47
CA SER A 478 -2.96 -36.59 23.32
C SER A 478 -3.00 -37.82 22.39
N HIS A 479 -4.09 -38.58 22.42
CA HIS A 479 -4.33 -39.70 21.50
C HIS A 479 -4.34 -39.26 20.04
N SER A 480 -5.05 -38.18 19.72
CA SER A 480 -5.17 -37.66 18.35
C SER A 480 -3.83 -37.17 17.80
N ILE A 481 -3.04 -36.47 18.63
CA ILE A 481 -1.71 -35.98 18.29
C ILE A 481 -0.76 -37.15 18.05
N TRP A 482 -0.74 -38.13 18.96
CA TRP A 482 0.07 -39.34 18.81
C TRP A 482 -0.32 -40.13 17.56
N MET A 483 -1.62 -40.31 17.29
CA MET A 483 -2.09 -41.06 16.13
C MET A 483 -1.66 -40.41 14.80
N ASN A 484 -1.77 -39.07 14.70
CA ASN A 484 -1.33 -38.35 13.51
C ASN A 484 0.20 -38.41 13.34
N GLN A 485 0.97 -38.08 14.38
CA GLN A 485 2.43 -38.05 14.28
C GLN A 485 3.04 -39.44 14.13
N SER A 486 2.51 -40.46 14.80
CA SER A 486 2.97 -41.85 14.62
C SER A 486 2.74 -42.36 13.20
N LYS A 487 1.64 -41.97 12.54
CA LYS A 487 1.40 -42.30 11.12
C LYS A 487 2.43 -41.65 10.20
N VAL A 488 2.77 -40.38 10.43
CA VAL A 488 3.81 -39.67 9.67
C VAL A 488 5.18 -40.33 9.87
N MET A 489 5.56 -40.61 11.12
CA MET A 489 6.82 -41.29 11.43
C MET A 489 6.89 -42.71 10.84
N LYS A 490 5.81 -43.50 10.91
CA LYS A 490 5.74 -44.83 10.30
C LYS A 490 5.93 -44.77 8.79
N LYS A 491 5.29 -43.81 8.11
CA LYS A 491 5.45 -43.59 6.67
C LYS A 491 6.88 -43.19 6.31
N ALA A 492 7.49 -42.28 7.08
CA ALA A 492 8.87 -41.86 6.85
C ALA A 492 9.89 -43.00 7.04
N LEU A 493 9.59 -43.97 7.90
CA LEU A 493 10.45 -45.14 8.19
C LEU A 493 10.09 -46.39 7.38
N GLU A 494 9.02 -46.36 6.59
CA GLU A 494 8.50 -47.54 5.90
C GLU A 494 9.57 -48.17 5.01
N HIS A 495 10.29 -47.32 4.26
CA HIS A 495 11.34 -47.71 3.33
C HIS A 495 12.77 -47.46 3.83
N ILE A 496 13.00 -47.24 5.13
CA ILE A 496 14.34 -46.98 5.68
C ILE A 496 15.35 -48.09 5.32
N ASN A 497 14.88 -49.34 5.23
CA ASN A 497 15.68 -50.51 4.84
C ASN A 497 15.92 -50.61 3.32
N HIS A 498 15.39 -49.72 2.50
CA HIS A 498 15.57 -49.72 1.04
C HIS A 498 16.33 -48.49 0.54
N ILE A 499 16.61 -47.54 1.42
CA ILE A 499 17.40 -46.35 1.11
C ILE A 499 18.82 -46.77 0.69
N GLN A 500 19.33 -46.14 -0.38
CA GLN A 500 20.63 -46.47 -0.96
C GLN A 500 21.73 -45.46 -0.67
N ASN A 501 21.38 -44.23 -0.30
CA ASN A 501 22.32 -43.13 -0.09
C ASN A 501 21.92 -42.25 1.10
N ILE A 502 22.85 -41.38 1.51
CA ILE A 502 22.66 -40.50 2.67
C ILE A 502 21.62 -39.39 2.43
N GLU A 503 21.43 -38.95 1.19
CA GLU A 503 20.47 -37.89 0.85
C GLU A 503 19.03 -38.35 1.03
N GLU A 504 18.73 -39.59 0.61
CA GLU A 504 17.45 -40.24 0.91
C GLU A 504 17.24 -40.40 2.43
N ALA A 505 18.30 -40.71 3.19
CA ALA A 505 18.22 -40.79 4.65
C ALA A 505 17.94 -39.42 5.30
N ARG A 506 18.51 -38.33 4.76
CA ARG A 506 18.22 -36.94 5.18
C ARG A 506 16.79 -36.52 4.86
N SER A 507 16.28 -36.92 3.70
CA SER A 507 14.89 -36.67 3.30
C SER A 507 13.90 -37.40 4.23
N ALA A 508 14.18 -38.66 4.58
CA ALA A 508 13.40 -39.38 5.58
C ALA A 508 13.50 -38.73 6.97
N PHE A 509 14.71 -38.28 7.36
CA PHE A 509 14.96 -37.61 8.63
C PHE A 509 14.19 -36.29 8.75
N PHE A 510 14.05 -35.51 7.68
CA PHE A 510 13.27 -34.27 7.68
C PHE A 510 11.81 -34.49 8.15
N GLN A 511 11.13 -35.49 7.59
CA GLN A 511 9.76 -35.82 7.97
C GLN A 511 9.66 -36.34 9.40
N LEU A 512 10.67 -37.12 9.84
CA LEU A 512 10.75 -37.62 11.21
C LEU A 512 10.98 -36.49 12.22
N SER A 513 11.87 -35.57 11.88
CA SER A 513 12.26 -34.45 12.72
C SER A 513 11.06 -33.55 13.00
N ASN A 514 10.29 -33.19 11.97
CA ASN A 514 9.08 -32.38 12.13
C ASN A 514 8.06 -33.06 13.06
N ALA A 515 7.82 -34.36 12.89
CA ALA A 515 6.90 -35.10 13.74
C ALA A 515 7.36 -35.16 15.21
N ILE A 516 8.66 -35.35 15.44
CA ILE A 516 9.23 -35.41 16.79
C ILE A 516 9.27 -34.03 17.46
N VAL A 517 9.50 -32.96 16.72
CA VAL A 517 9.42 -31.58 17.23
C VAL A 517 7.99 -31.28 17.70
N ILE A 518 6.98 -31.64 16.91
CA ILE A 518 5.56 -31.48 17.28
C ILE A 518 5.23 -32.28 18.55
N LEU A 519 5.71 -33.52 18.67
CA LEU A 519 5.52 -34.34 19.88
C LEU A 519 6.22 -33.74 21.11
N THR A 520 7.40 -33.15 20.92
CA THR A 520 8.16 -32.54 22.01
C THR A 520 7.49 -31.29 22.53
N ASP A 521 6.98 -30.46 21.61
CA ASP A 521 6.21 -29.26 21.94
C ASP A 521 4.91 -29.59 22.66
N ALA A 522 4.24 -30.67 22.25
CA ALA A 522 2.97 -31.10 22.85
C ALA A 522 3.14 -31.79 24.21
N PHE A 523 4.15 -32.67 24.37
CA PHE A 523 4.20 -33.62 25.51
C PHE A 523 5.40 -33.46 26.44
N LYS A 524 6.47 -32.81 25.99
CA LYS A 524 7.78 -32.75 26.68
C LYS A 524 8.19 -34.11 27.31
N PRO A 525 8.31 -35.17 26.51
CA PRO A 525 8.43 -36.54 27.04
C PRO A 525 9.86 -36.92 27.47
N TYR A 526 10.87 -36.13 27.09
CA TYR A 526 12.28 -36.43 27.35
C TYR A 526 12.75 -35.79 28.66
N PRO A 527 13.50 -36.51 29.52
CA PRO A 527 13.87 -36.03 30.86
C PRO A 527 14.99 -34.97 30.86
N GLU A 528 15.82 -34.95 29.82
CA GLU A 528 16.91 -33.98 29.69
C GLU A 528 16.47 -32.80 28.81
N LYS A 529 17.15 -31.66 28.97
CA LYS A 529 16.88 -30.45 28.21
C LYS A 529 17.17 -30.67 26.72
N LEU A 530 16.18 -30.41 25.87
CA LEU A 530 16.32 -30.47 24.42
C LEU A 530 16.31 -29.06 23.82
N TYR A 531 17.16 -28.85 22.82
CA TYR A 531 17.25 -27.61 22.05
C TYR A 531 16.68 -27.84 20.66
N LEU A 532 15.74 -26.98 20.23
CA LEU A 532 15.29 -26.89 18.85
C LEU A 532 16.30 -26.07 18.05
N GLN A 533 16.89 -26.68 17.04
CA GLN A 533 17.83 -26.06 16.13
C GLN A 533 17.22 -25.98 14.73
N HIS A 534 17.53 -24.90 14.00
CA HIS A 534 17.00 -24.60 12.67
C HIS A 534 18.11 -24.35 11.66
N CYS A 535 17.93 -24.84 10.44
CA CYS A 535 18.81 -24.53 9.29
C CYS A 535 17.96 -23.95 8.16
N PRO A 536 18.18 -22.68 7.77
CA PRO A 536 17.35 -22.01 6.75
C PRO A 536 17.58 -22.55 5.32
N MET A 537 18.76 -23.10 5.03
CA MET A 537 19.15 -23.60 3.70
C MET A 537 18.69 -25.06 3.43
N ALA A 538 18.21 -25.77 4.45
CA ALA A 538 17.75 -27.14 4.30
C ALA A 538 16.45 -27.22 3.48
N ASN A 539 16.16 -28.40 2.90
CA ASN A 539 14.94 -28.68 2.15
C ASN A 539 14.66 -27.68 1.00
N SER A 540 15.67 -27.42 0.16
CA SER A 540 15.58 -26.47 -0.96
C SER A 540 15.21 -25.05 -0.51
N ASP A 541 15.95 -24.51 0.48
CA ASP A 541 15.78 -23.16 1.05
C ASP A 541 14.41 -22.90 1.72
N LYS A 542 13.70 -23.97 2.10
CA LYS A 542 12.45 -23.89 2.88
C LYS A 542 12.67 -23.97 4.38
N GLY A 543 13.89 -24.30 4.80
CA GLY A 543 14.26 -24.48 6.19
C GLY A 543 13.91 -25.87 6.74
N ALA A 544 14.65 -26.30 7.77
CA ALA A 544 14.37 -27.53 8.50
C ALA A 544 14.80 -27.45 9.97
N ASP A 545 13.99 -28.07 10.83
CA ASP A 545 14.21 -28.11 12.28
C ASP A 545 14.72 -29.47 12.73
N TRP A 546 15.43 -29.52 13.86
CA TRP A 546 15.79 -30.75 14.58
C TRP A 546 16.03 -30.53 16.06
N LEU A 547 15.99 -31.62 16.84
CA LEU A 547 16.29 -31.58 18.28
C LEU A 547 17.73 -32.02 18.57
N SER A 548 18.34 -31.38 19.57
CA SER A 548 19.69 -31.66 20.06
C SER A 548 19.74 -31.62 21.58
N LEU A 549 20.64 -32.39 22.20
CA LEU A 549 20.91 -32.34 23.65
C LEU A 549 21.78 -31.14 24.05
N ASN A 550 22.56 -30.64 23.10
CA ASN A 550 23.50 -29.54 23.33
C ASN A 550 23.05 -28.30 22.55
N ASP A 551 23.40 -27.13 23.06
CA ASP A 551 23.22 -25.83 22.40
C ASP A 551 24.13 -25.65 21.18
N SER A 552 25.23 -26.40 21.11
CA SER A 552 26.16 -26.39 19.98
C SER A 552 25.49 -26.98 18.73
N ILE A 553 25.59 -26.25 17.60
CA ILE A 553 24.98 -26.64 16.32
C ILE A 553 25.76 -27.78 15.68
N VAL A 554 25.05 -28.88 15.42
CA VAL A 554 25.56 -30.07 14.73
C VAL A 554 24.53 -30.49 13.68
N ASN A 555 24.68 -29.97 12.46
CA ASN A 555 23.68 -30.00 11.41
C ASN A 555 23.57 -31.40 10.72
N PRO A 556 22.43 -32.10 10.84
CA PRO A 556 22.25 -33.43 10.22
C PRO A 556 21.95 -33.38 8.71
N TYR A 557 21.53 -32.23 8.17
CA TYR A 557 21.11 -32.09 6.77
C TYR A 557 22.28 -31.85 5.81
N PHE A 558 23.39 -31.27 6.30
CA PHE A 558 24.57 -30.98 5.48
C PHE A 558 25.85 -31.70 5.95
N GLY A 559 25.81 -32.36 7.12
CA GLY A 559 26.92 -33.17 7.62
C GLY A 559 28.23 -32.38 7.74
N ALA A 560 29.34 -32.98 7.34
CA ALA A 560 30.66 -32.37 7.38
C ALA A 560 30.79 -31.11 6.51
N SER A 561 29.92 -30.93 5.49
CA SER A 561 30.00 -29.78 4.59
C SER A 561 29.64 -28.47 5.29
N MET A 562 28.71 -28.50 6.26
CA MET A 562 28.24 -27.30 6.98
C MET A 562 27.80 -27.64 8.41
N LEU A 563 28.68 -28.30 9.17
CA LEU A 563 28.33 -28.89 10.47
C LEU A 563 27.84 -27.87 11.51
N SER A 564 28.42 -26.66 11.51
CA SER A 564 28.10 -25.57 12.44
C SER A 564 27.03 -24.60 11.93
N CYS A 565 26.44 -24.85 10.76
CA CYS A 565 25.45 -23.95 10.15
C CYS A 565 24.06 -24.21 10.74
N GLY A 566 23.50 -23.20 11.40
CA GLY A 566 22.16 -23.22 12.00
C GLY A 566 22.06 -22.29 13.20
N GLU A 567 20.86 -22.20 13.78
CA GLU A 567 20.60 -21.41 14.98
C GLU A 567 19.73 -22.18 15.98
N VAL A 568 19.86 -21.87 17.28
CA VAL A 568 18.98 -22.41 18.34
C VAL A 568 17.74 -21.53 18.43
N GLN A 569 16.56 -22.08 18.19
CA GLN A 569 15.29 -21.33 18.25
C GLN A 569 14.65 -21.31 19.64
N LYS A 570 14.62 -22.47 20.31
CA LYS A 570 14.01 -22.63 21.64
C LYS A 570 14.58 -23.83 22.39
N ALA A 571 14.42 -23.86 23.71
CA ALA A 571 14.71 -25.02 24.55
C ALA A 571 13.43 -25.53 25.22
N PHE A 572 13.32 -26.85 25.38
CA PHE A 572 12.11 -27.53 25.87
C PHE A 572 12.14 -27.87 27.36
#